data_AF-A0A401KJY6-F1
#
_entry.id   AF-A0A401KJY6-F1
#
_cell.length_a   1.000
_cell.length_b   1.000
_cell.length_c   1.000
_cell.angle_alpha   90.00
_cell.angle_beta   90.00
_cell.angle_gamma   90.00
#
_symmetry.space_group_name_H-M   'P 1'
#
loop_
_entity.id
_entity.type
_entity.pdbx_description
1 polymer ?
#
loop_
_entity_poly.entity_id
_entity_poly.type
_entity_poly.pdbx_seq_one_letter_code
_entity_poly.pdbx_strand_id
1 'polypeptide(L)'
;MHPGAFTVLNPGATMPHADTLMTFENNYDTYMNNYSPSPDWTHSDPRKLWHIIYNVPSHSVGKVAELALERGAGLIHITNDNLPSPYDSFPDDNYMQTIMSALEGGKPAVSSPTALLPVSLSWGASSPAPYAYSIYQNGKEVARLPGSMAKVTIGNIDHGTSITFTARAIGSGGSASGDSNSVEATTLELPDNQPVTNVKASSTATKTTVQTDIPLSLLSSAFLD
;
A
#
# COMPACT_ATOMS: atom_id res chain seq x y z
N MET A 1 -5.97 7.64 -8.95
CA MET A 1 -5.56 6.71 -7.87
C MET A 1 -4.30 5.98 -8.33
N HIS A 2 -3.34 5.75 -7.43
CA HIS A 2 -2.14 4.97 -7.77
C HIS A 2 -2.52 3.49 -7.97
N PRO A 3 -2.03 2.79 -9.01
CA PRO A 3 -2.25 1.35 -9.17
C PRO A 3 -1.78 0.58 -7.93
N GLY A 4 -2.66 -0.21 -7.31
CA GLY A 4 -2.35 -0.98 -6.10
C GLY A 4 -2.56 -0.25 -4.76
N ALA A 5 -2.93 1.03 -4.76
CA ALA A 5 -3.36 1.70 -3.52
C ALA A 5 -4.78 1.29 -3.15
N PHE A 6 -5.00 0.88 -1.90
CA PHE A 6 -6.34 0.64 -1.34
C PHE A 6 -6.89 1.95 -0.76
N THR A 7 -8.04 2.38 -1.26
CA THR A 7 -8.67 3.64 -0.90
C THR A 7 -9.88 3.39 0.00
N VAL A 8 -9.84 3.95 1.21
CA VAL A 8 -10.98 3.96 2.14
C VAL A 8 -11.43 5.39 2.31
N LEU A 9 -12.74 5.62 2.25
CA LEU A 9 -13.32 6.94 2.44
C LEU A 9 -14.37 6.90 3.55
N ASN A 10 -14.29 7.84 4.49
CA ASN A 10 -15.38 8.19 5.40
C ASN A 10 -16.03 9.47 4.87
N PRO A 11 -17.06 9.36 4.02
CA PRO A 11 -17.51 10.53 3.28
C PRO A 11 -18.52 11.38 4.06
N GLY A 12 -19.14 10.87 5.14
CA GLY A 12 -20.25 11.55 5.83
C GLY A 12 -21.52 11.81 4.99
N ALA A 13 -21.44 11.64 3.66
CA ALA A 13 -22.49 11.76 2.63
C ALA A 13 -22.05 11.04 1.33
N THR A 14 -22.83 11.07 0.25
CA THR A 14 -22.58 10.32 -1.01
C THR A 14 -21.31 10.81 -1.77
N MET A 15 -20.31 9.95 -2.03
CA MET A 15 -19.11 10.27 -2.85
C MET A 15 -18.59 9.07 -3.67
N PRO A 16 -18.27 9.19 -4.98
CA PRO A 16 -18.42 8.05 -5.90
C PRO A 16 -17.21 7.11 -6.07
N HIS A 17 -16.06 7.33 -5.42
CA HIS A 17 -14.82 6.62 -5.80
C HIS A 17 -13.94 6.25 -4.60
N ALA A 18 -14.15 5.05 -4.04
CA ALA A 18 -13.24 4.39 -3.12
C ALA A 18 -13.33 2.85 -3.26
N ASP A 19 -12.30 2.13 -2.81
CA ASP A 19 -12.34 0.68 -2.71
C ASP A 19 -13.28 0.23 -1.60
N THR A 20 -13.34 0.98 -0.50
CA THR A 20 -14.26 0.78 0.63
C THR A 20 -14.81 2.12 1.10
N LEU A 21 -16.10 2.13 1.46
CA LEU A 21 -16.76 3.27 2.08
C LEU A 21 -17.19 2.95 3.49
N MET A 22 -16.92 3.86 4.43
CA MET A 22 -17.60 3.83 5.72
C MET A 22 -19.04 4.31 5.56
N THR A 23 -19.99 3.38 5.69
CA THR A 23 -21.42 3.63 5.49
C THR A 23 -22.23 3.72 6.77
N PHE A 24 -21.61 3.46 7.92
CA PHE A 24 -22.23 3.59 9.23
C PHE A 24 -21.18 3.97 10.28
N GLU A 25 -21.51 4.97 11.10
CA GLU A 25 -20.70 5.39 12.25
C GLU A 25 -21.64 5.86 13.38
N ASN A 26 -21.98 4.98 14.33
CA ASN A 26 -22.83 5.34 15.48
C ASN A 26 -22.71 4.33 16.66
N ASN A 27 -23.39 4.62 17.77
CA ASN A 27 -23.41 3.76 18.95
C ASN A 27 -24.16 2.44 18.74
N TYR A 28 -23.86 1.47 19.60
CA TYR A 28 -24.49 0.16 19.67
C TYR A 28 -26.02 0.22 19.66
N ASP A 29 -26.64 1.05 20.51
CA ASP A 29 -28.11 1.11 20.61
C ASP A 29 -28.77 1.53 19.29
N THR A 30 -28.17 2.49 18.60
CA THR A 30 -28.59 2.92 17.26
C THR A 30 -28.40 1.81 16.25
N TYR A 31 -27.24 1.14 16.28
CA TYR A 31 -26.97 0.03 15.39
C TYR A 31 -27.96 -1.12 15.56
N MET A 32 -28.37 -1.42 16.79
CA MET A 32 -29.28 -2.53 17.06
C MET A 32 -30.75 -2.17 16.78
N ASN A 33 -31.18 -0.95 17.12
CA ASN A 33 -32.61 -0.62 17.16
C ASN A 33 -33.06 0.41 16.13
N ASN A 34 -32.15 1.29 15.68
CA ASN A 34 -32.48 2.44 14.83
C ASN A 34 -31.53 2.54 13.62
N TYR A 35 -31.15 1.39 13.06
CA TYR A 35 -30.26 1.36 11.91
C TYR A 35 -30.94 1.97 10.69
N SER A 36 -30.31 2.98 10.11
CA SER A 36 -30.69 3.57 8.83
C SER A 36 -29.56 3.37 7.84
N PRO A 37 -29.73 2.54 6.79
CA PRO A 37 -28.71 2.40 5.76
C PRO A 37 -28.55 3.71 4.98
N SER A 38 -27.36 3.93 4.43
CA SER A 38 -27.17 4.98 3.43
C SER A 38 -27.88 4.56 2.14
N PRO A 39 -28.95 5.26 1.69
CA PRO A 39 -29.82 4.78 0.62
C PRO A 39 -29.11 4.66 -0.73
N ASP A 40 -28.05 5.43 -0.94
CA ASP A 40 -27.33 5.50 -2.20
C ASP A 40 -26.17 4.49 -2.30
N TRP A 41 -25.88 3.73 -1.24
CA TRP A 41 -24.69 2.88 -1.15
C TRP A 41 -25.00 1.48 -0.62
N THR A 42 -25.65 0.69 -1.47
CA THR A 42 -25.82 -0.74 -1.29
C THR A 42 -24.89 -1.48 -2.25
N HIS A 43 -24.07 -2.40 -1.75
CA HIS A 43 -23.14 -3.17 -2.57
C HIS A 43 -23.15 -4.63 -2.12
N SER A 44 -23.14 -5.56 -3.09
CA SER A 44 -23.20 -7.00 -2.81
C SER A 44 -21.87 -7.60 -2.35
N ASP A 45 -20.74 -7.01 -2.78
CA ASP A 45 -19.42 -7.34 -2.23
C ASP A 45 -19.25 -6.72 -0.83
N PRO A 46 -19.16 -7.53 0.23
CA PRO A 46 -19.10 -7.03 1.60
C PRO A 46 -17.81 -6.25 1.90
N ARG A 47 -16.78 -6.35 1.06
CA ARG A 47 -15.54 -5.57 1.22
C ARG A 47 -15.71 -4.10 0.86
N LYS A 48 -16.81 -3.74 0.18
CA LYS A 48 -17.09 -2.36 -0.21
C LYS A 48 -17.64 -1.52 0.94
N LEU A 49 -18.19 -2.15 1.97
CA LEU A 49 -18.89 -1.45 3.05
C LEU A 49 -18.16 -1.67 4.38
N TRP A 50 -17.95 -0.58 5.11
CA TRP A 50 -17.36 -0.56 6.44
C TRP A 50 -18.32 0.07 7.45
N HIS A 51 -18.56 -0.61 8.57
CA HIS A 51 -19.29 -0.07 9.71
C HIS A 51 -18.37 0.16 10.92
N ILE A 52 -18.52 1.29 11.58
CA ILE A 52 -17.95 1.56 12.91
C ILE A 52 -19.08 1.60 13.93
N ILE A 53 -18.96 0.78 14.97
CA ILE A 53 -19.91 0.69 16.07
C ILE A 53 -19.18 0.85 17.41
N TYR A 54 -19.50 1.91 18.15
CA TYR A 54 -18.96 2.18 19.48
C TYR A 54 -19.97 1.89 20.60
N ASN A 55 -19.52 1.89 21.85
CA ASN A 55 -20.31 1.52 23.03
C ASN A 55 -20.90 0.09 22.95
N VAL A 56 -20.17 -0.86 22.35
CA VAL A 56 -20.63 -2.24 22.18
C VAL A 56 -20.30 -3.08 23.42
N PRO A 57 -21.29 -3.70 24.09
CA PRO A 57 -21.02 -4.63 25.19
C PRO A 57 -20.25 -5.86 24.71
N SER A 58 -19.32 -6.36 25.52
CA SER A 58 -18.46 -7.52 25.17
C SER A 58 -19.28 -8.75 24.73
N HIS A 59 -20.39 -9.04 25.41
CA HIS A 59 -21.26 -10.17 25.08
C HIS A 59 -22.03 -10.01 23.75
N SER A 60 -22.06 -8.81 23.17
CA SER A 60 -22.78 -8.51 21.92
C SER A 60 -21.88 -8.46 20.69
N VAL A 61 -20.55 -8.58 20.86
CA VAL A 61 -19.58 -8.44 19.76
C VAL A 61 -19.90 -9.37 18.58
N GLY A 62 -20.11 -10.67 18.84
CA GLY A 62 -20.45 -11.64 17.78
C GLY A 62 -21.74 -11.28 17.05
N LYS A 63 -22.79 -10.91 17.80
CA LYS A 63 -24.08 -10.52 17.23
C LYS A 63 -24.00 -9.24 16.39
N VAL A 64 -23.20 -8.25 16.81
CA VAL A 64 -22.97 -7.02 16.04
C VAL A 64 -22.27 -7.33 14.72
N ALA A 65 -21.29 -8.23 14.75
CA ALA A 65 -20.55 -8.61 13.56
C ALA A 65 -21.40 -9.43 12.58
N GLU A 66 -22.16 -10.42 13.05
CA GLU A 66 -23.14 -11.15 12.23
C GLU A 66 -24.13 -10.20 11.56
N LEU A 67 -24.67 -9.26 12.33
CA LEU A 67 -25.60 -8.26 11.82
C LEU A 67 -24.96 -7.29 10.81
N ALA A 68 -23.65 -7.02 10.92
CA ALA A 68 -22.92 -6.25 9.92
C ALA A 68 -22.84 -6.99 8.59
N LEU A 69 -22.52 -8.27 8.62
CA LEU A 69 -22.50 -9.13 7.44
C LEU A 69 -23.90 -9.23 6.80
N GLU A 70 -24.96 -9.39 7.59
CA GLU A 70 -26.35 -9.36 7.11
C GLU A 70 -26.72 -8.03 6.43
N ARG A 71 -26.13 -6.93 6.89
CA ARG A 71 -26.29 -5.58 6.31
C ARG A 71 -25.33 -5.30 5.15
N GLY A 72 -24.54 -6.29 4.74
CA GLY A 72 -23.60 -6.20 3.62
C GLY A 72 -22.24 -5.58 3.96
N ALA A 73 -21.92 -5.32 5.23
CA ALA A 73 -20.62 -4.83 5.65
C ALA A 73 -19.72 -5.97 6.14
N GLY A 74 -18.66 -6.22 5.38
CA GLY A 74 -17.61 -7.19 5.70
C GLY A 74 -16.40 -6.57 6.39
N LEU A 75 -16.31 -5.24 6.41
CA LEU A 75 -15.34 -4.52 7.23
C LEU A 75 -16.07 -3.93 8.44
N ILE A 76 -15.51 -4.12 9.63
CA ILE A 76 -16.11 -3.64 10.88
C ILE A 76 -15.04 -3.10 11.83
N HIS A 77 -15.41 -2.05 12.57
CA HIS A 77 -14.73 -1.63 13.80
C HIS A 77 -15.73 -1.76 14.94
N ILE A 78 -15.34 -2.49 16.00
CA ILE A 78 -16.15 -2.65 17.22
C ILE A 78 -15.30 -2.19 18.42
N THR A 79 -15.87 -1.32 19.25
CA THR A 79 -15.24 -0.85 20.49
C THR A 79 -16.26 -0.73 21.63
N ASN A 80 -15.83 -0.99 22.86
CA ASN A 80 -16.59 -0.69 24.08
C ASN A 80 -16.45 0.78 24.53
N ASP A 81 -15.57 1.55 23.89
CA ASP A 81 -15.38 2.96 24.21
C ASP A 81 -16.56 3.83 23.74
N ASN A 82 -16.62 5.06 24.22
CA ASN A 82 -17.75 5.96 24.01
C ASN A 82 -17.32 7.40 23.68
N LEU A 83 -18.30 8.28 23.47
CA LEU A 83 -18.09 9.70 23.27
C LEU A 83 -17.36 10.34 24.46
N PRO A 84 -16.56 11.41 24.24
CA PRO A 84 -16.49 12.22 23.03
C PRO A 84 -15.61 11.67 21.91
N SER A 85 -14.79 10.65 22.16
CA SER A 85 -13.85 10.12 21.18
C SER A 85 -13.66 8.61 21.36
N PRO A 86 -14.44 7.76 20.68
CA PRO A 86 -14.33 6.31 20.81
C PRO A 86 -13.06 5.71 20.16
N TYR A 87 -12.14 6.57 19.72
CA TYR A 87 -10.92 6.24 18.99
C TYR A 87 -9.63 6.68 19.71
N ASP A 88 -9.75 7.27 20.90
CA ASP A 88 -8.60 7.80 21.65
C ASP A 88 -7.94 6.75 22.55
N SER A 89 -8.59 5.60 22.72
CA SER A 89 -8.11 4.50 23.54
C SER A 89 -8.27 3.15 22.84
N PHE A 90 -7.44 2.18 23.24
CA PHE A 90 -7.59 0.80 22.80
C PHE A 90 -8.44 0.03 23.81
N PRO A 91 -9.34 -0.87 23.36
CA PRO A 91 -9.99 -1.81 24.26
C PRO A 91 -8.98 -2.65 25.04
N ASP A 92 -9.36 -3.10 26.24
CA ASP A 92 -8.52 -3.99 27.04
C ASP A 92 -8.32 -5.37 26.37
N ASP A 93 -7.32 -6.11 26.84
CA ASP A 93 -6.94 -7.41 26.28
C ASP A 93 -8.11 -8.42 26.28
N ASN A 94 -8.98 -8.40 27.29
CA ASN A 94 -10.11 -9.33 27.37
C ASN A 94 -11.19 -9.00 26.33
N TYR A 95 -11.45 -7.71 26.12
CA TYR A 95 -12.35 -7.25 25.07
C TYR A 95 -11.78 -7.57 23.67
N MET A 96 -10.49 -7.30 23.45
CA MET A 96 -9.81 -7.65 22.20
C MET A 96 -9.86 -9.15 21.91
N GLN A 97 -9.65 -10.00 22.93
CA GLN A 97 -9.79 -11.45 22.79
C GLN A 97 -11.22 -11.87 22.42
N THR A 98 -12.23 -11.16 22.96
CA THR A 98 -13.63 -11.42 22.60
C THR A 98 -13.88 -11.13 21.12
N ILE A 99 -13.36 -10.01 20.59
CA ILE A 99 -13.44 -9.68 19.15
C ILE A 99 -12.77 -10.76 18.31
N MET A 100 -11.53 -11.11 18.65
CA MET A 100 -10.73 -12.07 17.88
C MET A 100 -11.29 -13.49 17.92
N SER A 101 -11.98 -13.86 19.01
CA SER A 101 -12.62 -15.18 19.14
C SER A 101 -13.98 -15.26 18.45
N ALA A 102 -14.67 -14.12 18.33
CA ALA A 102 -15.99 -14.05 17.69
C ALA A 102 -15.89 -14.06 16.15
N LEU A 103 -14.73 -13.72 15.59
CA LEU A 103 -14.56 -13.49 14.16
C LEU A 103 -13.30 -14.15 13.63
N GLU A 104 -13.45 -14.99 12.61
CA GLU A 104 -12.31 -15.36 11.77
C GLU A 104 -11.90 -14.13 10.95
N GLY A 105 -10.73 -13.56 11.24
CA GLY A 105 -10.22 -12.40 10.52
C GLY A 105 -10.05 -12.68 9.02
N GLY A 106 -10.52 -11.74 8.18
CA GLY A 106 -10.31 -11.78 6.73
C GLY A 106 -8.98 -11.15 6.31
N LYS A 107 -8.45 -11.56 5.15
CA LYS A 107 -7.34 -10.84 4.49
C LYS A 107 -7.92 -9.72 3.64
N PRO A 108 -7.48 -8.45 3.80
CA PRO A 108 -7.81 -7.42 2.83
C PRO A 108 -7.41 -7.89 1.44
N ALA A 109 -8.31 -7.80 0.46
CA ALA A 109 -8.02 -8.13 -0.94
C ALA A 109 -7.22 -7.00 -1.59
N VAL A 110 -6.18 -6.55 -0.91
CA VAL A 110 -5.12 -5.76 -1.51
C VAL A 110 -4.26 -6.74 -2.29
N SER A 111 -4.07 -6.50 -3.58
CA SER A 111 -2.94 -7.12 -4.27
C SER A 111 -1.72 -6.81 -3.42
N SER A 112 -0.96 -7.84 -3.02
CA SER A 112 0.33 -7.63 -2.37
C SER A 112 1.07 -6.56 -3.17
N PRO A 113 1.58 -5.49 -2.54
CA PRO A 113 2.27 -4.45 -3.29
C PRO A 113 3.36 -5.17 -4.08
N THR A 114 3.35 -5.05 -5.40
CA THR A 114 4.44 -5.57 -6.22
C THR A 114 5.70 -5.00 -5.58
N ALA A 115 6.61 -5.86 -5.14
CA ALA A 115 7.90 -5.35 -4.70
C ALA A 115 8.46 -4.60 -5.90
N LEU A 116 9.02 -3.44 -5.64
CA LEU A 116 9.58 -2.61 -6.69
C LEU A 116 11.04 -2.50 -6.35
N LEU A 117 11.90 -2.89 -7.28
CA LEU A 117 13.32 -2.95 -7.02
C LEU A 117 13.99 -1.64 -7.43
N PRO A 118 14.97 -1.16 -6.67
CA PRO A 118 15.82 -0.06 -7.12
C PRO A 118 16.98 -0.58 -7.97
N VAL A 119 17.28 0.11 -9.07
CA VAL A 119 18.52 -0.06 -9.85
C VAL A 119 19.43 1.13 -9.59
N SER A 120 20.70 0.90 -9.27
CA SER A 120 21.68 1.99 -9.15
C SER A 120 22.59 2.05 -10.37
N LEU A 121 22.67 3.22 -10.99
CA LEU A 121 23.51 3.52 -12.14
C LEU A 121 24.66 4.44 -11.72
N SER A 122 25.83 4.27 -12.31
CA SER A 122 26.98 5.17 -12.12
C SER A 122 27.70 5.44 -13.44
N TRP A 123 28.33 6.60 -13.57
CA TRP A 123 29.02 7.01 -14.79
C TRP A 123 30.25 7.88 -14.51
N GLY A 124 31.13 7.98 -15.51
CA GLY A 124 32.30 8.86 -15.48
C GLY A 124 31.93 10.34 -15.66
N ALA A 125 32.86 11.24 -15.30
CA ALA A 125 32.68 12.66 -15.56
C ALA A 125 32.76 12.96 -17.07
N SER A 126 31.76 13.66 -17.60
CA SER A 126 31.77 14.16 -18.98
C SER A 126 32.68 15.38 -19.15
N SER A 127 33.31 15.51 -20.32
CA SER A 127 34.10 16.68 -20.73
C SER A 127 33.62 17.24 -22.08
N PRO A 128 33.27 18.53 -22.17
CA PRO A 128 33.19 19.49 -21.08
C PRO A 128 32.12 19.11 -20.04
N ALA A 129 32.25 19.64 -18.82
CA ALA A 129 31.28 19.35 -17.76
C ALA A 129 29.87 19.79 -18.18
N PRO A 130 28.86 18.91 -18.09
CA PRO A 130 27.50 19.24 -18.49
C PRO A 130 26.81 20.07 -17.40
N TYR A 131 25.74 20.74 -17.79
CA TYR A 131 24.80 21.37 -16.88
C TYR A 131 23.92 20.33 -16.18
N ALA A 132 23.48 19.30 -16.91
CA ALA A 132 22.63 18.23 -16.38
C ALA A 132 22.89 16.89 -17.08
N TYR A 133 22.46 15.81 -16.44
CA TYR A 133 22.29 14.50 -17.08
C TYR A 133 20.81 14.14 -17.13
N SER A 134 20.36 13.61 -18.27
CA SER A 134 19.05 12.98 -18.39
C SER A 134 19.22 11.47 -18.51
N ILE A 135 18.53 10.72 -17.66
CA ILE A 135 18.57 9.26 -17.59
C ILE A 135 17.32 8.71 -18.25
N TYR A 136 17.49 7.76 -19.16
CA TYR A 136 16.43 7.15 -19.91
C TYR A 136 16.30 5.68 -19.53
N GLN A 137 15.06 5.23 -19.33
CA GLN A 137 14.68 3.84 -19.15
C GLN A 137 13.88 3.42 -20.38
N ASN A 138 14.36 2.42 -21.12
CA ASN A 138 13.75 1.95 -22.38
C ASN A 138 13.43 3.12 -23.35
N GLY A 139 14.32 4.12 -23.42
CA GLY A 139 14.19 5.30 -24.28
C GLY A 139 13.29 6.43 -23.73
N LYS A 140 12.69 6.28 -22.55
CA LYS A 140 11.90 7.34 -21.89
C LYS A 140 12.69 7.99 -20.76
N GLU A 141 12.74 9.32 -20.72
CA GLU A 141 13.41 10.05 -19.63
C GLU A 141 12.70 9.78 -18.29
N VAL A 142 13.43 9.28 -17.30
CA VAL A 142 12.94 8.96 -15.95
C VAL A 142 13.56 9.81 -14.87
N ALA A 143 14.72 10.41 -15.13
CA ALA A 143 15.35 11.33 -14.20
C ALA A 143 16.14 12.41 -14.94
N ARG A 144 16.21 13.59 -14.33
CA ARG A 144 17.10 14.68 -14.73
C ARG A 144 17.87 15.16 -13.51
N LEU A 145 19.19 15.17 -13.63
CA LEU A 145 20.11 15.32 -12.51
C LEU A 145 21.08 16.47 -12.77
N PRO A 146 21.59 17.14 -11.72
CA PRO A 146 22.68 18.10 -11.87
C PRO A 146 23.90 17.45 -12.55
N GLY A 147 24.61 18.21 -13.41
CA GLY A 147 25.78 17.72 -14.14
C GLY A 147 26.99 17.35 -13.28
N SER A 148 26.94 17.66 -11.98
CA SER A 148 27.91 17.22 -10.97
C SER A 148 27.62 15.83 -10.40
N MET A 149 26.46 15.23 -10.66
CA MET A 149 26.15 13.86 -10.23
C MET A 149 26.81 12.83 -11.13
N ALA A 150 27.26 11.73 -10.51
CA ALA A 150 27.89 10.59 -11.17
C ALA A 150 27.20 9.24 -10.81
N LYS A 151 26.09 9.30 -10.07
CA LYS A 151 25.33 8.13 -9.62
C LYS A 151 23.87 8.50 -9.40
N VAL A 152 22.95 7.58 -9.69
CA VAL A 152 21.54 7.67 -9.34
C VAL A 152 20.97 6.30 -8.96
N THR A 153 19.93 6.28 -8.14
CA THR A 153 19.11 5.09 -7.91
C THR A 153 17.73 5.34 -8.51
N ILE A 154 17.32 4.51 -9.47
CA ILE A 154 16.00 4.53 -10.08
C ILE A 154 15.15 3.45 -9.39
N GLY A 155 14.09 3.87 -8.71
CA GLY A 155 13.12 2.96 -8.08
C GLY A 155 12.01 2.55 -9.05
N ASN A 156 11.00 1.84 -8.54
CA ASN A 156 9.81 1.45 -9.30
C ASN A 156 10.11 0.60 -10.54
N ILE A 157 11.10 -0.29 -10.42
CA ILE A 157 11.47 -1.21 -11.48
C ILE A 157 10.73 -2.53 -11.29
N ASP A 158 10.01 -2.96 -12.33
CA ASP A 158 9.31 -4.25 -12.37
C ASP A 158 10.29 -5.43 -12.27
N HIS A 159 9.83 -6.53 -11.69
CA HIS A 159 10.58 -7.78 -11.56
C HIS A 159 10.69 -8.55 -12.88
N GLY A 160 11.67 -9.46 -12.97
CA GLY A 160 11.80 -10.39 -14.10
C GLY A 160 12.06 -9.73 -15.45
N THR A 161 12.28 -8.42 -15.46
CA THR A 161 12.28 -7.62 -16.68
C THR A 161 13.70 -7.18 -16.97
N SER A 162 14.12 -7.40 -18.22
CA SER A 162 15.35 -6.81 -18.72
C SER A 162 15.10 -5.37 -19.15
N ILE A 163 15.84 -4.45 -18.56
CA ILE A 163 15.61 -3.01 -18.71
C ILE A 163 16.89 -2.36 -19.18
N THR A 164 16.73 -1.51 -20.20
CA THR A 164 17.83 -0.77 -20.78
C THR A 164 17.88 0.64 -20.22
N PHE A 165 19.07 1.06 -19.80
CA PHE A 165 19.36 2.41 -19.37
C PHE A 165 20.38 3.08 -20.29
N THR A 166 20.12 4.33 -20.65
CA THR A 166 21.07 5.24 -21.30
C THR A 166 21.06 6.59 -20.58
N ALA A 167 22.13 7.37 -20.77
CA ALA A 167 22.21 8.75 -20.30
C ALA A 167 22.52 9.70 -21.46
N ARG A 168 22.09 10.96 -21.31
CA ARG A 168 22.52 12.08 -22.15
C ARG A 168 23.05 13.20 -21.29
N ALA A 169 24.16 13.78 -21.71
CA ALA A 169 24.70 15.00 -21.14
C ALA A 169 24.00 16.21 -21.77
N ILE A 170 23.70 17.23 -20.96
CA ILE A 170 23.03 18.45 -21.42
C ILE A 170 23.94 19.63 -21.11
N GLY A 171 24.35 20.35 -22.15
CA GLY A 171 25.20 21.53 -22.04
C GLY A 171 24.45 22.74 -21.46
N SER A 172 25.19 23.77 -21.05
CA SER A 172 24.64 25.01 -20.48
C SER A 172 23.68 25.77 -21.42
N GLY A 173 23.81 25.57 -22.73
CA GLY A 173 22.89 26.11 -23.75
C GLY A 173 21.64 25.26 -24.01
N GLY A 174 21.43 24.17 -23.27
CA GLY A 174 20.29 23.25 -23.43
C GLY A 174 20.47 22.17 -24.50
N SER A 175 21.57 22.19 -25.26
CA SER A 175 21.89 21.15 -26.23
C SER A 175 22.22 19.82 -25.54
N ALA A 176 21.61 18.72 -26.01
CA ALA A 176 21.89 17.38 -25.53
C ALA A 176 22.97 16.68 -26.38
N SER A 177 23.75 15.80 -25.76
CA SER A 177 24.64 14.85 -26.43
C SER A 177 23.85 13.75 -27.15
N GLY A 178 24.57 12.88 -27.87
CA GLY A 178 24.07 11.54 -28.19
C GLY A 178 23.85 10.70 -26.92
N ASP A 179 23.18 9.56 -27.08
CA ASP A 179 23.08 8.55 -26.01
C ASP A 179 24.47 8.01 -25.64
N SER A 180 24.67 7.74 -24.35
CA SER A 180 25.78 6.92 -23.85
C SER A 180 25.73 5.50 -24.44
N ASN A 181 26.68 4.65 -24.06
CA ASN A 181 26.44 3.21 -24.17
C ASN A 181 25.14 2.81 -23.44
N SER A 182 24.56 1.70 -23.89
CA SER A 182 23.38 1.10 -23.29
C SER A 182 23.80 0.08 -22.25
N VAL A 183 23.24 0.17 -21.04
CA VAL A 183 23.42 -0.86 -20.01
C VAL A 183 22.10 -1.54 -19.70
N GLU A 184 22.16 -2.86 -19.66
CA GLU A 184 21.04 -3.72 -19.31
C GLU A 184 21.10 -4.09 -17.83
N ALA A 185 19.98 -3.90 -17.14
CA ALA A 185 19.76 -4.42 -15.79
C ALA A 185 18.60 -5.42 -15.86
N THR A 186 18.85 -6.63 -15.37
CA THR A 186 17.81 -7.65 -15.23
C THR A 186 17.43 -7.73 -13.77
N THR A 187 16.18 -7.40 -13.44
CA THR A 187 15.65 -7.65 -12.11
C THR A 187 15.31 -9.13 -11.95
N LEU A 188 15.57 -9.68 -10.77
CA LEU A 188 15.18 -11.06 -10.48
C LEU A 188 13.66 -11.16 -10.45
N GLU A 189 13.14 -12.28 -10.96
CA GLU A 189 11.77 -12.72 -10.73
C GLU A 189 11.50 -12.83 -9.22
N LEU A 190 10.26 -12.55 -8.83
CA LEU A 190 9.84 -12.81 -7.46
C LEU A 190 9.72 -14.32 -7.22
N PRO A 191 10.13 -14.84 -6.06
CA PRO A 191 9.83 -16.23 -5.69
C PRO A 191 8.31 -16.44 -5.68
N ASP A 192 7.83 -17.41 -6.45
CA ASP A 192 6.39 -17.68 -6.67
C ASP A 192 5.56 -16.45 -7.08
N ASN A 193 6.18 -15.48 -7.75
CA ASN A 193 5.59 -14.20 -8.11
C ASN A 193 5.04 -13.39 -6.91
N GLN A 194 5.58 -13.62 -5.70
CA GLN A 194 5.15 -12.94 -4.47
C GLN A 194 6.26 -12.07 -3.86
N PRO A 195 5.94 -10.81 -3.47
CA PRO A 195 6.91 -9.84 -2.93
C PRO A 195 7.36 -10.18 -1.50
N VAL A 196 6.61 -11.05 -0.84
CA VAL A 196 6.70 -11.37 0.57
C VAL A 196 6.47 -12.88 0.65
N THR A 197 7.46 -13.62 1.13
CA THR A 197 7.38 -15.08 1.23
C THR A 197 7.70 -15.54 2.66
N ASN A 198 7.36 -16.79 2.97
CA ASN A 198 7.62 -17.38 4.28
C ASN A 198 7.02 -16.57 5.46
N VAL A 199 5.84 -15.97 5.24
CA VAL A 199 5.11 -15.23 6.29
C VAL A 199 4.75 -16.18 7.42
N LYS A 200 5.29 -15.90 8.60
CA LYS A 200 4.98 -16.58 9.87
C LYS A 200 4.47 -15.54 10.85
N ALA A 201 3.31 -15.79 11.43
CA ALA A 201 2.78 -14.98 12.52
C ALA A 201 2.68 -15.84 13.77
N SER A 202 3.10 -15.29 14.91
CA SER A 202 2.83 -15.86 16.22
C SER A 202 2.29 -14.77 17.13
N SER A 203 1.29 -15.13 17.94
CA SER A 203 0.63 -14.19 18.84
C SER A 203 0.61 -14.75 20.27
N THR A 204 0.82 -13.85 21.22
CA THR A 204 0.49 -14.01 22.64
C THR A 204 -0.54 -12.95 23.01
N ALA A 205 -1.09 -13.01 24.24
CA ALA A 205 -2.05 -12.01 24.72
C ALA A 205 -1.55 -10.55 24.60
N THR A 206 -0.21 -10.34 24.64
CA THR A 206 0.40 -9.02 24.67
C THR A 206 1.30 -8.71 23.47
N LYS A 207 1.48 -9.65 22.53
CA LYS A 207 2.44 -9.49 21.43
C LYS A 207 2.07 -10.30 20.20
N THR A 208 2.06 -9.65 19.05
CA THR A 208 2.08 -10.32 17.75
C THR A 208 3.46 -10.15 17.12
N THR A 209 4.09 -11.25 16.73
CA THR A 209 5.35 -11.27 15.98
C THR A 209 5.05 -11.76 14.57
N VAL A 210 5.39 -10.93 13.58
CA VAL A 210 5.32 -11.30 12.16
C VAL A 210 6.74 -11.39 11.63
N GLN A 211 7.10 -12.53 11.06
CA GLN A 211 8.35 -12.75 10.35
C GLN A 211 8.05 -13.06 8.89
N THR A 212 8.82 -12.48 7.99
CA THR A 212 8.70 -12.73 6.55
C THR A 212 10.04 -12.55 5.87
N ASP A 213 10.21 -13.19 4.72
CA ASP A 213 11.31 -12.95 3.82
C ASP A 213 10.88 -11.95 2.74
N ILE A 214 11.75 -10.99 2.45
CA ILE A 214 11.60 -10.00 1.36
C ILE A 214 12.82 -10.17 0.45
N PRO A 215 12.64 -10.55 -0.83
CA PRO A 215 13.75 -10.68 -1.75
C PRO A 215 14.36 -9.31 -2.04
N LEU A 216 15.62 -9.11 -1.64
CA LEU A 216 16.45 -8.00 -2.12
C LEU A 216 17.27 -8.50 -3.32
N SER A 217 17.05 -7.94 -4.50
CA SER A 217 17.99 -8.15 -5.61
C SER A 217 19.25 -7.31 -5.38
N LEU A 218 20.41 -7.95 -5.35
CA LEU A 218 21.69 -7.23 -5.40
C LEU A 218 21.89 -6.54 -6.75
N LEU A 219 22.53 -5.38 -6.65
CA LEU A 219 22.78 -4.38 -7.68
C LEU A 219 23.59 -4.94 -8.86
N SER A 220 23.07 -4.89 -10.08
CA SER A 220 23.94 -4.80 -11.26
C SER A 220 24.46 -3.35 -11.30
N SER A 221 25.71 -3.11 -10.89
CA SER A 221 26.35 -1.83 -11.14
C SER A 221 26.53 -1.66 -12.65
N ALA A 222 25.71 -0.80 -13.23
CA ALA A 222 25.77 -0.44 -14.64
C ALA A 222 26.66 0.79 -14.82
N PHE A 223 27.73 0.64 -15.61
CA PHE A 223 28.63 1.74 -15.98
C PHE A 223 28.21 2.33 -17.32
N LEU A 224 27.84 3.61 -17.30
CA LEU A 224 27.59 4.38 -18.52
C LEU A 224 28.87 5.18 -18.86
N ASP A 225 29.37 5.01 -20.09
CA ASP A 225 30.49 5.72 -20.72
C ASP A 225 29.99 6.59 -21.89
#